data_AF-A0A163LC28-F1
#
_entry.id   AF-A0A163LC28-F1
#
_cell.length_a   1.000
_cell.length_b   1.000
_cell.length_c   1.000
_cell.angle_alpha   90.00
_cell.angle_beta   90.00
_cell.angle_gamma   90.00
#
_symmetry.space_group_name_H-M   'P 1'
#
loop_
_entity.id
_entity.type
_entity.pdbx_description
1 polymer ?
#
loop_
_entity_poly.entity_id
_entity_poly.type
_entity_poly.pdbx_seq_one_letter_code
_entity_poly.pdbx_strand_id
1 'polypeptide(L)'
;MKLDIIGDIHGCYEELTTLIEKLGYTWAGEIPVHPKRQLAFIGDLTDRGPRSLDTIDLVAALCSQGKARYVPGNHCDKLYRYFLGHDVQIRHGLETTVAEWASSSPSKQEAIKKKFLALYEDAPLYDVLDGGRLILAHAGMKEEWIGRKNKKIRTFVLYGDITGERNPDGTPVRRDWARDYHGDAWIVYGHTPVPEPRMIHRTVNIDTGAVFGGRLTAFRYPELETVSVPSTMPSIPTKFTCY
;
A
#
# COMPACT_ATOMS: atom_id res chain seq x y z
N MET A 1 12.55 4.32 16.45
CA MET A 1 11.20 3.73 16.21
C MET A 1 11.37 2.31 15.67
N LYS A 2 10.39 1.38 15.84
CA LYS A 2 10.42 0.03 15.21
C LYS A 2 9.13 -0.26 14.46
N LEU A 3 9.23 -0.49 13.15
CA LEU A 3 8.09 -0.71 12.27
C LEU A 3 8.24 -2.00 11.46
N ASP A 4 7.12 -2.64 11.17
CA ASP A 4 7.00 -3.61 10.09
C ASP A 4 6.09 -3.02 9.02
N ILE A 5 6.67 -2.62 7.89
CA ILE A 5 6.03 -1.86 6.82
C ILE A 5 5.60 -2.83 5.74
N ILE A 6 4.29 -2.98 5.49
CA ILE A 6 3.69 -3.95 4.59
C ILE A 6 3.36 -3.28 3.25
N GLY A 7 3.77 -3.93 2.16
CA GLY A 7 3.50 -3.52 0.78
C GLY A 7 2.04 -3.64 0.34
N ASP A 8 1.80 -3.53 -0.96
CA ASP A 8 0.49 -3.53 -1.60
C ASP A 8 -0.26 -4.85 -1.31
N ILE A 9 -1.42 -4.76 -0.63
CA ILE A 9 -2.19 -5.92 -0.16
C ILE A 9 -3.22 -6.35 -1.20
N HIS A 10 -3.91 -5.40 -1.82
CA HIS A 10 -4.90 -5.66 -2.86
C HIS A 10 -5.94 -6.74 -2.49
N GLY A 11 -6.48 -6.69 -1.27
CA GLY A 11 -7.48 -7.66 -0.81
C GLY A 11 -6.96 -9.07 -0.55
N CYS A 12 -5.64 -9.31 -0.54
CA CYS A 12 -4.99 -10.55 -0.10
C CYS A 12 -4.97 -10.63 1.44
N TYR A 13 -6.15 -10.72 2.05
CA TYR A 13 -6.31 -10.67 3.50
C TYR A 13 -5.67 -11.88 4.20
N GLU A 14 -5.76 -13.07 3.61
CA GLU A 14 -5.16 -14.30 4.12
C GLU A 14 -3.63 -14.22 4.14
N GLU A 15 -3.01 -13.67 3.10
CA GLU A 15 -1.57 -13.38 3.08
C GLU A 15 -1.20 -12.33 4.13
N LEU A 16 -2.05 -11.29 4.30
CA LEU A 16 -1.83 -10.25 5.30
C LEU A 16 -1.79 -10.83 6.72
N THR A 17 -2.79 -11.62 7.11
CA THR A 17 -2.85 -12.23 8.44
C THR A 17 -1.67 -13.18 8.67
N THR A 18 -1.33 -14.00 7.67
CA THR A 18 -0.17 -14.91 7.72
C THR A 18 1.14 -14.15 7.87
N LEU A 19 1.32 -13.03 7.17
CA LEU A 19 2.51 -12.19 7.28
C LEU A 19 2.63 -11.55 8.66
N ILE A 20 1.51 -11.01 9.19
CA ILE A 20 1.44 -10.41 10.53
C ILE A 20 1.87 -11.43 11.60
N GLU A 21 1.37 -12.66 11.53
CA GLU A 21 1.78 -13.74 12.44
C GLU A 21 3.26 -14.09 12.28
N LYS A 22 3.74 -14.21 11.04
CA LYS A 22 5.16 -14.49 10.74
C LYS A 22 6.11 -13.40 11.25
N LEU A 23 5.63 -12.15 11.32
CA LEU A 23 6.36 -11.02 11.91
C LEU A 23 6.39 -11.05 13.45
N GLY A 24 5.69 -12.00 14.07
CA GLY A 24 5.67 -12.23 15.51
C GLY A 24 4.54 -11.50 16.26
N TYR A 25 3.54 -10.97 15.55
CA TYR A 25 2.36 -10.39 16.18
C TYR A 25 1.44 -11.52 16.68
N THR A 26 0.75 -11.26 17.79
CA THR A 26 -0.29 -12.14 18.33
C THR A 26 -1.64 -11.44 18.24
N TRP A 27 -2.73 -12.20 18.10
CA TRP A 27 -4.07 -11.63 18.02
C TRP A 27 -4.69 -11.43 19.41
N ALA A 28 -5.08 -10.19 19.72
CA ALA A 28 -5.89 -9.84 20.88
C ALA A 28 -7.31 -9.52 20.40
N GLY A 29 -8.15 -10.55 20.27
CA GLY A 29 -9.40 -10.45 19.50
C GLY A 29 -9.09 -10.31 18.01
N GLU A 30 -9.71 -9.33 17.35
CA GLU A 30 -9.50 -9.06 15.91
C GLU A 30 -8.31 -8.12 15.62
N ILE A 31 -7.57 -7.72 16.67
CA ILE A 31 -6.48 -6.74 16.54
C ILE A 31 -5.13 -7.42 16.78
N PRO A 32 -4.20 -7.38 15.82
CA PRO A 32 -2.85 -7.88 16.03
C PRO A 32 -2.07 -6.91 16.93
N VAL A 33 -1.32 -7.48 17.87
CA VAL A 33 -0.51 -6.73 18.84
C VAL A 33 0.91 -7.29 18.88
N HIS A 34 1.88 -6.39 19.06
CA HIS A 34 3.27 -6.75 19.27
C HIS A 34 3.87 -5.86 20.36
N PRO A 35 4.64 -6.41 21.31
CA PRO A 35 5.11 -5.66 22.49
C PRO A 35 6.13 -4.56 22.15
N LYS A 36 6.76 -4.60 20.98
CA LYS A 36 7.90 -3.73 20.61
C LYS A 36 7.82 -3.08 19.24
N ARG A 37 6.79 -3.38 18.45
CA ARG A 37 6.72 -3.04 17.02
C ARG A 37 5.32 -2.61 16.66
N GLN A 38 5.22 -1.81 15.62
CA GLN A 38 3.97 -1.29 15.08
C GLN A 38 3.92 -1.58 13.59
N LEU A 39 2.72 -1.86 13.08
CA LEU A 39 2.50 -2.05 11.64
C LEU A 39 2.48 -0.71 10.92
N ALA A 40 2.92 -0.70 9.67
CA ALA A 40 2.72 0.40 8.75
C ALA A 40 2.30 -0.12 7.38
N PHE A 41 1.42 0.59 6.68
CA PHE A 41 0.87 0.17 5.38
C PHE A 41 1.14 1.25 4.34
N ILE A 42 1.68 0.86 3.17
CA ILE A 42 2.07 1.79 2.11
C ILE A 42 1.06 1.89 0.95
N GLY A 43 -0.22 1.67 1.25
CA GLY A 43 -1.32 1.90 0.33
C GLY A 43 -1.88 0.63 -0.29
N ASP A 44 -2.71 0.82 -1.31
CA ASP A 44 -3.30 -0.23 -2.14
C ASP A 44 -3.80 -1.44 -1.36
N LEU A 45 -4.69 -1.15 -0.41
CA LEU A 45 -5.35 -2.13 0.45
C LEU A 45 -6.37 -2.99 -0.31
N THR A 46 -7.02 -2.41 -1.31
CA THR A 46 -8.20 -2.96 -2.00
C THR A 46 -7.92 -3.21 -3.46
N ASP A 47 -8.94 -3.65 -4.18
CA ASP A 47 -8.96 -3.94 -5.61
C ASP A 47 -8.22 -5.24 -5.94
N ARG A 48 -8.72 -5.97 -6.94
CA ARG A 48 -8.24 -7.24 -7.49
C ARG A 48 -8.48 -8.47 -6.60
N GLY A 49 -8.01 -8.46 -5.36
CA GLY A 49 -8.12 -9.63 -4.48
C GLY A 49 -9.50 -9.79 -3.83
N PRO A 50 -9.76 -10.95 -3.23
CA PRO A 50 -11.11 -11.38 -2.87
C PRO A 50 -11.65 -10.79 -1.56
N ARG A 51 -10.80 -10.22 -0.69
CA ARG A 51 -11.16 -9.82 0.69
C ARG A 51 -10.80 -8.36 0.96
N SER A 52 -11.27 -7.46 0.09
CA SER A 52 -10.98 -6.02 0.20
C SER A 52 -11.66 -5.42 1.43
N LEU A 53 -12.91 -5.80 1.73
CA LEU A 53 -13.64 -5.23 2.87
C LEU A 53 -12.98 -5.61 4.21
N ASP A 54 -12.50 -6.86 4.35
CA ASP A 54 -11.82 -7.31 5.56
C ASP A 54 -10.46 -6.62 5.74
N THR A 55 -9.76 -6.37 4.63
CA THR A 55 -8.52 -5.58 4.65
C THR A 55 -8.78 -4.14 5.11
N ILE A 56 -9.85 -3.50 4.62
CA ILE A 56 -10.28 -2.16 5.10
C ILE A 56 -10.57 -2.22 6.61
N ASP A 57 -11.36 -3.19 7.05
CA ASP A 57 -11.78 -3.31 8.44
C ASP A 57 -10.59 -3.41 9.39
N LEU A 58 -9.64 -4.30 9.10
CA LEU A 58 -8.44 -4.49 9.91
C LEU A 58 -7.56 -3.23 9.95
N VAL A 59 -7.25 -2.65 8.79
CA VAL A 59 -6.35 -1.49 8.72
C VAL A 59 -6.99 -0.25 9.35
N ALA A 60 -8.28 -0.01 9.13
CA ALA A 60 -9.01 1.08 9.77
C ALA A 60 -9.08 0.90 11.30
N ALA A 61 -9.32 -0.32 11.79
CA ALA A 61 -9.34 -0.60 13.22
C ALA A 61 -7.96 -0.40 13.88
N LEU A 62 -6.88 -0.82 13.21
CA LEU A 62 -5.52 -0.59 13.68
C LEU A 62 -5.16 0.90 13.72
N CYS A 63 -5.45 1.65 12.66
CA CYS A 63 -5.10 3.07 12.57
C CYS A 63 -5.90 3.93 13.56
N SER A 64 -7.21 3.69 13.70
CA SER A 64 -8.06 4.41 14.66
C SER A 64 -7.67 4.18 16.13
N GLN A 65 -7.02 3.06 16.43
CA GLN A 65 -6.46 2.77 17.77
C GLN A 65 -5.00 3.25 17.93
N GLY A 66 -4.43 3.94 16.94
CA GLY A 66 -3.03 4.35 16.94
C GLY A 66 -2.04 3.17 16.92
N LYS A 67 -2.48 1.98 16.49
CA LYS A 67 -1.69 0.74 16.44
C LYS A 67 -1.05 0.46 15.08
N ALA A 68 -1.36 1.27 14.06
CA ALA A 68 -0.66 1.25 12.79
C ALA A 68 -0.51 2.64 12.17
N ARG A 69 0.41 2.74 11.21
CA ARG A 69 0.53 3.86 10.27
C ARG A 69 -0.03 3.47 8.91
N TYR A 70 -0.52 4.43 8.16
CA TYR A 70 -1.05 4.21 6.82
C TYR A 70 -0.81 5.42 5.93
N VAL A 71 -0.39 5.18 4.69
CA VAL A 71 -0.38 6.17 3.61
C VAL A 71 -1.18 5.61 2.42
N PRO A 72 -1.96 6.43 1.71
CA PRO A 72 -2.82 5.92 0.65
C PRO A 72 -2.06 5.66 -0.65
N GLY A 73 -2.49 4.63 -1.39
CA GLY A 73 -2.05 4.39 -2.77
C GLY A 73 -3.04 4.88 -3.82
N ASN A 74 -2.74 4.66 -5.10
CA ASN A 74 -3.61 5.14 -6.18
C ASN A 74 -4.93 4.37 -6.28
N HIS A 75 -4.96 3.09 -5.92
CA HIS A 75 -6.22 2.34 -5.85
C HIS A 75 -7.08 2.87 -4.70
N CYS A 76 -6.45 3.20 -3.57
CA CYS A 76 -7.14 3.85 -2.45
C CYS A 76 -7.75 5.21 -2.83
N ASP A 77 -7.01 6.06 -3.56
CA ASP A 77 -7.54 7.35 -4.07
C ASP A 77 -8.75 7.16 -5.00
N LYS A 78 -8.71 6.11 -5.83
CA LYS A 78 -9.80 5.79 -6.74
C LYS A 78 -11.06 5.33 -6.00
N LEU A 79 -10.91 4.42 -5.03
CA LEU A 79 -12.01 3.96 -4.18
C LEU A 79 -12.57 5.10 -3.32
N TYR A 80 -11.72 5.98 -2.81
CA TYR A 80 -12.13 7.17 -2.06
C TYR A 80 -13.07 8.04 -2.90
N ARG A 81 -12.66 8.39 -4.12
CA ARG A 81 -13.51 9.15 -5.06
C ARG A 81 -14.80 8.42 -5.42
N TYR A 82 -14.76 7.09 -5.59
CA TYR A 82 -15.96 6.28 -5.80
C TYR A 82 -16.96 6.44 -4.63
N PHE A 83 -16.50 6.31 -3.39
CA PHE A 83 -17.36 6.46 -2.21
C PHE A 83 -17.89 7.88 -1.99
N LEU A 84 -17.16 8.91 -2.45
CA LEU A 84 -17.69 10.28 -2.51
C LEU A 84 -18.78 10.48 -3.57
N GLY A 85 -19.06 9.47 -4.41
CA GLY A 85 -20.05 9.55 -5.49
C GLY A 85 -19.53 10.20 -6.76
N HIS A 86 -18.21 10.33 -6.93
CA HIS A 86 -17.64 10.82 -8.18
C HIS A 86 -17.77 9.77 -9.28
N ASP A 87 -17.92 10.22 -10.52
CA ASP A 87 -17.89 9.34 -11.69
C ASP A 87 -16.47 8.83 -11.94
N VAL A 88 -16.21 7.60 -11.51
CA VAL A 88 -14.93 6.92 -11.71
C VAL A 88 -15.15 5.62 -12.48
N GLN A 89 -14.27 5.34 -13.43
CA GLN A 89 -14.34 4.10 -14.20
C GLN A 89 -14.07 2.89 -13.32
N ILE A 90 -15.02 1.96 -13.24
CA ILE A 90 -14.89 0.69 -12.52
C ILE A 90 -14.07 -0.28 -13.37
N ARG A 91 -12.75 -0.26 -13.18
CA ARG A 91 -11.76 -1.04 -13.93
C ARG A 91 -10.44 -1.17 -13.17
N HIS A 92 -9.56 -2.03 -13.67
CA HIS A 92 -8.20 -2.28 -13.14
C HIS A 92 -8.16 -2.85 -11.72
N GLY A 93 -9.25 -3.46 -11.26
CA GLY A 93 -9.39 -4.12 -9.97
C GLY A 93 -10.54 -3.56 -9.13
N LEU A 94 -10.95 -2.31 -9.32
CA LEU A 94 -12.03 -1.68 -8.55
C LEU A 94 -13.35 -2.47 -8.66
N GLU A 95 -13.58 -3.13 -9.78
CA GLU A 95 -14.71 -4.02 -10.03
C GLU A 95 -14.91 -5.08 -8.95
N THR A 96 -13.82 -5.63 -8.41
CA THR A 96 -13.87 -6.67 -7.36
C THR A 96 -14.33 -6.09 -6.02
N THR A 97 -13.73 -4.98 -5.58
CA THR A 97 -14.11 -4.31 -4.33
C THR A 97 -15.52 -3.75 -4.37
N VAL A 98 -15.94 -3.17 -5.51
CA VAL A 98 -17.30 -2.67 -5.67
C VAL A 98 -18.31 -3.82 -5.65
N ALA A 99 -18.03 -4.95 -6.30
CA ALA A 99 -18.90 -6.11 -6.26
C ALA A 99 -18.98 -6.73 -4.85
N GLU A 100 -17.86 -6.86 -4.15
CA GLU A 100 -17.80 -7.32 -2.75
C GLU A 100 -18.62 -6.40 -1.84
N TRP A 101 -18.45 -5.08 -1.98
CA TRP A 101 -19.22 -4.07 -1.23
C TRP A 101 -20.72 -4.15 -1.54
N ALA A 102 -21.11 -4.12 -2.81
CA ALA A 102 -22.50 -4.10 -3.24
C ALA A 102 -23.28 -5.38 -2.87
N SER A 103 -22.60 -6.52 -2.77
CA SER A 103 -23.20 -7.79 -2.35
C SER A 103 -23.34 -7.93 -0.82
N SER A 104 -22.74 -7.03 -0.04
CA SER A 104 -22.86 -7.03 1.42
C SER A 104 -24.16 -6.37 1.91
N SER A 105 -24.51 -6.58 3.18
CA SER A 105 -25.71 -5.97 3.77
C SER A 105 -25.64 -4.43 3.75
N PRO A 106 -26.77 -3.69 3.68
CA PRO A 106 -26.76 -2.23 3.72
C PRO A 106 -26.02 -1.65 4.93
N SER A 107 -26.12 -2.31 6.08
CA SER A 107 -25.38 -1.93 7.29
C SER A 107 -23.86 -2.10 7.14
N LYS A 108 -23.40 -3.19 6.51
CA LYS A 108 -21.98 -3.42 6.23
C LYS A 108 -21.47 -2.44 5.17
N GLN A 109 -22.26 -2.15 4.14
CA GLN A 109 -21.92 -1.16 3.13
C GLN A 109 -21.62 0.21 3.74
N GLU A 110 -22.53 0.72 4.57
CA GLU A 110 -22.38 2.01 5.25
C GLU A 110 -21.20 1.99 6.22
N ALA A 111 -21.01 0.92 6.99
CA ALA A 111 -19.91 0.79 7.92
C ALA A 111 -18.54 0.80 7.22
N ILE A 112 -18.37 0.03 6.14
CA ILE A 112 -17.12 0.01 5.38
C ILE A 112 -16.85 1.36 4.73
N LYS A 113 -17.87 1.95 4.10
CA LYS A 113 -17.76 3.26 3.47
C LYS A 113 -17.27 4.29 4.48
N LYS A 114 -17.91 4.38 5.64
CA LYS A 114 -17.53 5.30 6.72
C LYS A 114 -16.10 5.04 7.21
N LYS A 115 -15.73 3.78 7.49
CA LYS A 115 -14.38 3.42 7.94
C LYS A 115 -13.31 3.80 6.92
N PHE A 116 -13.53 3.50 5.64
CA PHE A 116 -12.57 3.79 4.60
C PHE A 116 -12.40 5.29 4.35
N LEU A 117 -13.49 6.06 4.32
CA LEU A 117 -13.43 7.51 4.17
C LEU A 117 -12.61 8.13 5.31
N ALA A 118 -12.90 7.77 6.57
CA ALA A 118 -12.14 8.25 7.72
C ALA A 118 -10.65 7.85 7.64
N LEU A 119 -10.37 6.58 7.34
CA LEU A 119 -9.00 6.09 7.17
C LEU A 119 -8.23 6.87 6.11
N TYR A 120 -8.86 7.19 4.97
CA TYR A 120 -8.22 7.92 3.88
C TYR A 120 -8.02 9.40 4.22
N GLU A 121 -8.99 10.04 4.86
CA GLU A 121 -8.97 11.47 5.19
C GLU A 121 -7.99 11.79 6.32
N ASP A 122 -7.85 10.90 7.29
CA ASP A 122 -6.90 11.05 8.39
C ASP A 122 -5.45 10.73 7.98
N ALA A 123 -5.25 10.02 6.87
CA ALA A 123 -3.93 9.59 6.42
C ALA A 123 -3.14 10.74 5.78
N PRO A 124 -1.84 10.89 6.11
CA PRO A 124 -0.99 11.77 5.34
C PRO A 124 -0.73 11.18 3.94
N LEU A 125 -0.54 12.04 2.94
CA LEU A 125 -0.17 11.61 1.58
C LEU A 125 1.09 10.71 1.56
N TYR A 126 2.06 11.06 2.40
CA TYR A 126 3.27 10.31 2.72
C TYR A 126 3.63 10.61 4.18
N ASP A 127 4.27 9.68 4.88
CA ASP A 127 4.63 9.84 6.29
C ASP A 127 6.13 10.10 6.45
N VAL A 128 6.50 11.05 7.31
CA VAL A 128 7.90 11.42 7.61
C VAL A 128 8.19 11.02 9.05
N LEU A 129 9.03 10.01 9.21
CA LEU A 129 9.21 9.28 10.45
C LEU A 129 10.67 9.30 10.92
N ASP A 130 10.86 8.91 12.18
CA ASP A 130 12.18 8.75 12.82
C ASP A 130 13.09 9.98 12.65
N GLY A 131 12.52 11.19 12.80
CA GLY A 131 13.25 12.45 12.65
C GLY A 131 13.67 12.76 11.21
N GLY A 132 12.96 12.25 10.21
CA GLY A 132 13.25 12.44 8.79
C GLY A 132 14.12 11.33 8.18
N ARG A 133 14.49 10.30 8.95
CA ARG A 133 15.30 9.17 8.46
C ARG A 133 14.51 8.09 7.72
N LEU A 134 13.18 8.10 7.84
CA LEU A 134 12.29 7.14 7.20
C LEU A 134 11.11 7.85 6.56
N ILE A 135 10.86 7.57 5.28
CA ILE A 135 9.74 8.08 4.50
C ILE A 135 8.91 6.90 4.02
N LEU A 136 7.61 6.95 4.28
CA LEU A 136 6.64 6.01 3.71
C LEU A 136 5.87 6.71 2.61
N ALA A 137 5.95 6.21 1.38
CA ALA A 137 5.24 6.77 0.24
C ALA A 137 4.87 5.65 -0.73
N HIS A 138 3.64 5.63 -1.23
CA HIS A 138 3.14 4.51 -2.03
C HIS A 138 3.97 4.24 -3.29
N ALA A 139 4.12 5.20 -4.21
CA ALA A 139 4.91 5.03 -5.44
C ALA A 139 6.34 5.59 -5.34
N GLY A 140 6.71 6.16 -4.19
CA GLY A 140 8.01 6.77 -3.94
C GLY A 140 7.98 8.27 -3.65
N MET A 141 9.16 8.86 -3.46
CA MET A 141 9.35 10.27 -3.17
C MET A 141 10.73 10.76 -3.63
N LYS A 142 10.83 11.98 -4.17
CA LYS A 142 12.14 12.63 -4.42
C LYS A 142 12.61 13.36 -3.17
N GLU A 143 13.90 13.39 -2.92
CA GLU A 143 14.47 14.02 -1.72
C GLU A 143 14.08 15.51 -1.62
N GLU A 144 14.19 16.28 -2.71
CA GLU A 144 13.90 17.71 -2.68
C GLU A 144 12.42 18.04 -2.43
N TRP A 145 11.53 17.04 -2.42
CA TRP A 145 10.10 17.18 -2.20
C TRP A 145 9.65 16.78 -0.79
N ILE A 146 10.51 16.16 0.01
CA ILE A 146 10.21 15.82 1.40
C ILE A 146 9.86 17.11 2.17
N GLY A 147 8.74 17.10 2.90
CA GLY A 147 8.22 18.25 3.64
C GLY A 147 7.43 19.25 2.79
N ARG A 148 7.34 19.07 1.46
CA ARG A 148 6.58 19.95 0.56
C ARG A 148 5.22 19.34 0.20
N LYS A 149 4.26 20.19 -0.15
CA LYS A 149 2.90 19.80 -0.58
C LYS A 149 2.50 20.59 -1.82
N ASN A 150 2.29 19.89 -2.94
CA ASN A 150 1.68 20.44 -4.15
C ASN A 150 1.12 19.31 -5.03
N LYS A 151 0.39 19.67 -6.10
CA LYS A 151 -0.23 18.70 -7.02
C LYS A 151 0.79 17.76 -7.68
N LYS A 152 1.97 18.27 -8.05
CA LYS A 152 3.04 17.45 -8.67
C LYS A 152 3.55 16.37 -7.73
N ILE A 153 3.75 16.72 -6.46
CA ILE A 153 4.16 15.79 -5.40
C ILE A 153 3.07 14.75 -5.16
N ARG A 154 1.79 15.17 -5.07
CA ARG A 154 0.66 14.22 -4.96
C ARG A 154 0.64 13.23 -6.10
N THR A 155 0.78 13.70 -7.34
CA THR A 155 0.81 12.83 -8.51
C THR A 155 1.98 11.85 -8.43
N PHE A 156 3.16 12.29 -8.02
CA PHE A 156 4.31 11.39 -7.89
C PHE A 156 4.14 10.35 -6.79
N VAL A 157 3.67 10.74 -5.60
CA VAL A 157 3.49 9.81 -4.49
C VAL A 157 2.46 8.74 -4.80
N LEU A 158 1.41 9.07 -5.56
CA LEU A 158 0.38 8.10 -5.92
C LEU A 158 0.70 7.32 -7.19
N TYR A 159 1.41 7.90 -8.17
CA TYR A 159 1.54 7.33 -9.52
C TYR A 159 2.98 7.17 -10.03
N GLY A 160 3.99 7.58 -9.26
CA GLY A 160 5.41 7.53 -9.62
C GLY A 160 5.88 8.64 -10.58
N ASP A 161 7.10 8.49 -11.12
CA ASP A 161 7.72 9.43 -12.06
C ASP A 161 7.19 9.25 -13.49
N ILE A 162 5.98 9.71 -13.74
CA ILE A 162 5.34 9.61 -15.06
C ILE A 162 6.02 10.52 -16.09
N THR A 163 6.24 10.00 -17.31
CA THR A 163 6.87 10.78 -18.40
C THR A 163 5.88 11.67 -19.15
N GLY A 164 4.59 11.34 -19.08
CA GLY A 164 3.53 11.92 -19.91
C GLY A 164 3.11 11.01 -21.07
N GLU A 165 3.94 10.03 -21.43
CA GLU A 165 3.64 9.00 -22.43
C GLU A 165 2.82 7.85 -21.83
N ARG A 166 2.20 7.03 -22.70
CA ARG A 166 1.40 5.87 -22.32
C ARG A 166 1.88 4.60 -23.00
N ASN A 167 1.87 3.51 -22.27
CA ASN A 167 2.05 2.16 -22.79
C ASN A 167 0.84 1.75 -23.67
N PRO A 168 0.96 0.69 -24.49
CA PRO A 168 -0.15 0.18 -25.30
C PRO A 168 -1.41 -0.18 -24.51
N ASP A 169 -1.25 -0.58 -23.24
CA ASP A 169 -2.37 -0.89 -22.33
C ASP A 169 -3.00 0.36 -21.67
N GLY A 170 -2.52 1.56 -22.04
CA GLY A 170 -2.98 2.85 -21.55
C GLY A 170 -2.36 3.30 -20.22
N THR A 171 -1.52 2.47 -19.58
CA THR A 171 -0.83 2.85 -18.34
C THR A 171 0.26 3.89 -18.60
N PRO A 172 0.59 4.78 -17.64
CA PRO A 172 1.66 5.75 -17.83
C PRO A 172 3.04 5.08 -17.96
N VAL A 173 3.85 5.56 -18.89
CA VAL A 173 5.29 5.26 -18.92
C VAL A 173 5.94 5.96 -17.73
N ARG A 174 6.80 5.24 -17.00
CA ARG A 174 7.44 5.72 -15.76
C ARG A 174 8.95 5.65 -15.84
N ARG A 175 9.63 6.62 -15.25
CA ARG A 175 11.08 6.58 -15.02
C ARG A 175 11.39 5.81 -13.74
N ASP A 176 12.57 5.22 -13.69
CA ASP A 176 13.11 4.57 -12.50
C ASP A 176 13.80 5.58 -11.59
N TRP A 177 13.00 6.42 -10.92
CA TRP A 177 13.49 7.51 -10.06
C TRP A 177 14.41 7.03 -8.93
N ALA A 178 14.26 5.77 -8.51
CA ALA A 178 15.02 5.18 -7.43
C ALA A 178 16.51 5.03 -7.77
N ARG A 179 16.87 4.92 -9.07
CA ARG A 179 18.28 4.90 -9.52
C ARG A 179 19.03 6.20 -9.27
N ASP A 180 18.30 7.31 -9.31
CA ASP A 180 18.85 8.66 -9.18
C ASP A 180 18.68 9.21 -7.76
N TYR A 181 18.16 8.40 -6.82
CA TYR A 181 17.98 8.81 -5.43
C TYR A 181 19.29 8.71 -4.64
N HIS A 182 19.77 9.84 -4.13
CA HIS A 182 21.00 9.92 -3.33
C HIS A 182 20.78 10.51 -1.93
N GLY A 183 19.52 10.55 -1.49
CA GLY A 183 19.18 11.16 -0.22
C GLY A 183 19.47 10.32 1.01
N ASP A 184 19.44 11.00 2.16
CA ASP A 184 19.80 10.38 3.42
C ASP A 184 18.66 9.56 4.06
N ALA A 185 17.42 9.82 3.69
CA ALA A 185 16.28 9.11 4.24
C ALA A 185 16.08 7.74 3.57
N TRP A 186 15.67 6.74 4.34
CA TRP A 186 15.12 5.51 3.77
C TRP A 186 13.73 5.78 3.20
N ILE A 187 13.51 5.47 1.93
CA ILE A 187 12.19 5.55 1.29
C ILE A 187 11.66 4.13 1.07
N VAL A 188 10.59 3.78 1.79
CA VAL A 188 9.91 2.50 1.65
C VAL A 188 8.65 2.70 0.82
N TYR A 189 8.54 1.97 -0.29
CA TYR A 189 7.50 2.17 -1.30
C TYR A 189 7.08 0.85 -1.98
N GLY A 190 6.08 0.92 -2.84
CA GLY A 190 5.41 -0.18 -3.52
C GLY A 190 4.99 0.22 -4.94
N HIS A 191 3.70 0.03 -5.29
CA HIS A 191 3.05 0.49 -6.52
C HIS A 191 3.39 -0.26 -7.83
N THR A 192 4.68 -0.54 -8.06
CA THR A 192 5.14 -1.26 -9.26
C THR A 192 5.60 -2.65 -8.85
N PRO A 193 4.85 -3.72 -9.19
CA PRO A 193 5.16 -5.05 -8.73
C PRO A 193 6.53 -5.52 -9.24
N VAL A 194 7.36 -6.03 -8.34
CA VAL A 194 8.67 -6.62 -8.61
C VAL A 194 8.72 -8.08 -8.13
N PRO A 195 9.49 -8.97 -8.76
CA PRO A 195 9.50 -10.38 -8.37
C PRO A 195 10.09 -10.58 -6.96
N GLU A 196 11.06 -9.77 -6.57
CA GLU A 196 11.71 -9.76 -5.26
C GLU A 196 11.88 -8.31 -4.78
N PRO A 197 11.96 -8.06 -3.46
CA PRO A 197 12.13 -6.71 -2.93
C PRO A 197 13.35 -6.03 -3.54
N ARG A 198 13.16 -4.83 -4.07
CA ARG A 198 14.21 -4.10 -4.79
C ARG A 198 14.78 -3.01 -3.91
N MET A 199 15.99 -3.21 -3.41
CA MET A 199 16.76 -2.21 -2.68
C MET A 199 17.77 -1.54 -3.61
N ILE A 200 17.68 -0.22 -3.74
CA ILE A 200 18.66 0.59 -4.47
C ILE A 200 18.91 1.88 -3.70
N HIS A 201 20.18 2.19 -3.42
CA HIS A 201 20.58 3.27 -2.51
C HIS A 201 19.85 3.15 -1.17
N ARG A 202 19.16 4.20 -0.71
CA ARG A 202 18.28 4.19 0.47
C ARG A 202 16.80 4.14 0.08
N THR A 203 16.48 3.39 -0.96
CA THR A 203 15.09 3.12 -1.36
C THR A 203 14.81 1.62 -1.36
N VAL A 204 13.59 1.23 -1.01
CA VAL A 204 13.16 -0.17 -1.09
C VAL A 204 11.74 -0.27 -1.61
N ASN A 205 11.59 -0.95 -2.75
CA ASN A 205 10.30 -1.38 -3.27
C ASN A 205 9.93 -2.74 -2.65
N ILE A 206 8.80 -2.80 -1.94
CA ILE A 206 8.27 -4.02 -1.32
C ILE A 206 6.93 -4.47 -1.91
N ASP A 207 6.48 -3.87 -3.01
CA ASP A 207 5.39 -4.45 -3.80
C ASP A 207 5.91 -5.67 -4.56
N THR A 208 5.78 -6.84 -3.92
CA THR A 208 6.12 -8.13 -4.52
C THR A 208 4.93 -8.83 -5.16
N GLY A 209 3.90 -8.07 -5.55
CA GLY A 209 2.78 -8.55 -6.35
C GLY A 209 1.97 -9.67 -5.71
N ALA A 210 1.58 -9.51 -4.43
CA ALA A 210 0.81 -10.51 -3.70
C ALA A 210 -0.43 -10.96 -4.50
N VAL A 211 -1.21 -10.01 -5.02
CA VAL A 211 -2.43 -10.32 -5.77
C VAL A 211 -2.18 -10.95 -7.15
N PHE A 212 -0.94 -10.94 -7.63
CA PHE A 212 -0.51 -11.53 -8.90
C PHE A 212 0.21 -12.87 -8.72
N GLY A 213 0.02 -13.52 -7.57
CA GLY A 213 0.61 -14.81 -7.23
C GLY A 213 2.11 -14.73 -6.90
N GLY A 214 2.61 -13.54 -6.56
CA GLY A 214 3.96 -13.33 -6.04
C GLY A 214 4.00 -13.57 -4.54
N ARG A 215 4.35 -12.52 -3.78
CA ARG A 215 4.48 -12.58 -2.32
C ARG A 215 3.87 -11.33 -1.70
N LEU A 216 3.38 -11.42 -0.46
CA LEU A 216 3.18 -10.24 0.35
C LEU A 216 4.43 -10.02 1.20
N THR A 217 5.01 -8.83 1.13
CA THR A 217 6.29 -8.51 1.76
C THR A 217 6.15 -7.36 2.75
N ALA A 218 6.83 -7.52 3.89
CA ALA A 218 7.10 -6.48 4.85
C ALA A 218 8.58 -6.09 4.87
N PHE A 219 8.88 -4.82 5.08
CA PHE A 219 10.20 -4.30 5.43
C PHE A 219 10.26 -3.95 6.91
N ARG A 220 11.26 -4.49 7.62
CA ARG A 220 11.47 -4.29 9.05
C ARG A 220 12.44 -3.14 9.26
N TYR A 221 11.98 -2.08 9.91
CA TYR A 221 12.80 -0.93 10.28
C TYR A 221 13.02 -0.88 11.79
N PRO A 222 14.24 -0.62 12.31
CA PRO A 222 15.46 -0.21 11.60
C PRO A 222 16.36 -1.39 11.17
N GLU A 223 15.87 -2.63 11.21
CA GLU A 223 16.66 -3.82 10.87
C GLU A 223 17.08 -3.87 9.39
N LEU A 224 16.33 -3.21 8.51
CA LEU A 224 16.51 -3.16 7.05
C LEU A 224 16.40 -4.55 6.40
N GLU A 225 15.53 -5.39 6.94
CA GLU A 225 15.30 -6.77 6.50
C GLU A 225 13.90 -6.91 5.90
N THR A 226 13.75 -7.77 4.90
CA THR A 226 12.45 -8.12 4.32
C THR A 226 11.96 -9.46 4.83
N VAL A 227 10.67 -9.54 5.20
CA VAL A 227 9.97 -10.78 5.54
C VAL A 227 8.79 -10.91 4.60
N SER A 228 8.60 -12.08 4.02
CA SER A 228 7.54 -12.30 3.04
C SER A 228 6.84 -13.64 3.22
N VAL A 229 5.59 -13.70 2.78
CA VAL A 229 4.79 -14.93 2.66
C VAL A 229 4.40 -15.14 1.19
N PRO A 230 4.42 -16.38 0.69
CA PRO A 230 3.97 -16.66 -0.67
C PRO A 230 2.47 -16.35 -0.79
N SER A 231 2.07 -15.86 -1.97
CA SER A 231 0.65 -15.69 -2.29
C SER A 231 0.00 -16.99 -2.70
N THR A 232 -1.28 -17.12 -2.37
CA THR A 232 -2.16 -18.20 -2.85
C THR A 232 -2.93 -17.81 -4.12
N MET A 233 -2.82 -16.55 -4.55
CA MET A 233 -3.47 -16.03 -5.76
C MET A 233 -2.88 -16.64 -7.04
N PRO A 234 -3.65 -16.73 -8.14
CA PRO A 234 -3.14 -17.18 -9.42
C PRO A 234 -1.94 -16.35 -9.90
N SER A 235 -0.90 -17.03 -10.39
CA SER A 235 0.30 -16.36 -10.91
C SER A 235 0.01 -15.62 -12.21
N ILE A 236 0.39 -14.34 -12.26
CA ILE A 236 0.29 -13.50 -13.47
C ILE A 236 1.66 -12.85 -13.75
N PRO A 237 2.62 -13.59 -14.35
CA PRO A 237 4.00 -13.13 -14.53
C PRO A 237 4.13 -11.83 -15.32
N THR A 238 3.18 -11.54 -16.22
CA THR A 238 3.16 -10.33 -17.05
C THR A 238 2.90 -9.03 -16.27
N LYS A 239 2.57 -9.12 -14.98
CA LYS A 239 2.35 -7.96 -14.10
C LYS A 239 3.60 -7.50 -13.35
N PHE A 240 4.69 -8.27 -13.43
CA PHE A 240 5.94 -7.95 -12.75
C PHE A 240 6.85 -7.14 -13.66
N THR A 241 7.50 -6.13 -13.08
CA THR A 241 8.51 -5.31 -13.74
C THR A 241 9.89 -5.87 -13.40
N CYS A 242 10.70 -6.08 -14.44
CA CYS A 242 12.13 -6.34 -14.32
C CYS A 242 12.87 -5.06 -14.73
N TYR A 243 13.70 -4.53 -13.83
CA TYR A 243 14.53 -3.34 -14.07
C TYR A 243 15.86 -3.69 -14.71
#